data_AF-A0A2X4TU99-F1
#
_entry.id   AF-A0A2X4TU99-F1
#
_cell.length_a   1.000
_cell.length_b   1.000
_cell.length_c   1.000
_cell.angle_alpha   90.00
_cell.angle_beta   90.00
_cell.angle_gamma   90.00
#
_symmetry.space_group_name_H-M   'P 1'
#
loop_
_entity.id
_entity.type
_entity.pdbx_description
1 polymer ?
#
loop_
_entity_poly.entity_id
_entity_poly.type
_entity_poly.pdbx_seq_one_letter_code
_entity_poly.pdbx_strand_id
1 'polypeptide(L)' 'MKRTMAALDRIQERLEHELDSSPALSEKDAGYRAGISEALVCLMEVRRSLTG' A
#
# COMPACT_ATOMS: atom_id res chain seq x y z
N MET A 1 18.15 -10.10 1.32
CA MET A 1 16.72 -9.86 1.59
C MET A 1 16.43 -8.65 2.48
N LYS A 2 17.28 -8.28 3.47
CA LYS A 2 17.09 -7.06 4.29
C LYS A 2 16.78 -5.77 3.50
N ARG A 3 17.45 -5.56 2.37
CA ARG A 3 17.22 -4.39 1.50
C ARG A 3 15.84 -4.39 0.82
N THR A 4 15.34 -5.56 0.42
CA THR A 4 14.02 -5.70 -0.20
C THR A 4 12.91 -5.49 0.82
N MET A 5 13.03 -6.07 2.02
CA MET A 5 12.06 -5.86 3.10
C MET A 5 11.97 -4.38 3.51
N ALA A 6 13.12 -3.73 3.70
CA ALA A 6 13.15 -2.30 4.03
C ALA A 6 12.54 -1.41 2.92
N ALA A 7 12.60 -1.84 1.66
CA ALA A 7 11.94 -1.14 0.57
C ALA A 7 10.42 -1.34 0.62
N LEU A 8 9.95 -2.57 0.90
CA LEU A 8 8.52 -2.86 1.07
C LEU A 8 7.93 -2.09 2.25
N ASP A 9 8.63 -2.00 3.38
CA ASP A 9 8.16 -1.24 4.55
C ASP A 9 7.96 0.24 4.21
N ARG A 10 8.90 0.85 3.47
CA ARG A 10 8.77 2.25 3.01
C ARG A 10 7.63 2.46 2.03
N ILE A 11 7.34 1.47 1.18
CA ILE A 11 6.22 1.57 0.23
C ILE A 11 4.90 1.44 0.99
N GLN A 12 4.80 0.50 1.95
CA GLN A 12 3.63 0.33 2.79
C GLN A 12 3.31 1.62 3.55
N GLU A 13 4.29 2.19 4.26
CA GLU A 13 4.12 3.42 5.04
C GLU A 13 3.61 4.59 4.17
N ARG A 14 4.12 4.72 2.95
CA ARG A 14 3.66 5.76 2.01
C ARG A 14 2.23 5.55 1.54
N LEU A 15 1.85 4.31 1.24
CA LEU A 15 0.49 3.99 0.78
C LEU A 15 -0.53 4.16 1.91
N GLU A 16 -0.19 3.74 3.13
CA GLU A 16 -1.02 3.95 4.33
C GLU A 16 -1.22 5.45 4.60
N HIS A 17 -0.13 6.23 4.58
CA HIS A 17 -0.23 7.69 4.72
C HIS A 17 -1.09 8.33 3.63
N GLU A 18 -0.93 7.93 2.37
CA GLU A 18 -1.73 8.46 1.26
C GLU A 18 -3.22 8.15 1.47
N LEU A 19 -3.53 6.93 1.91
CA LEU A 19 -4.89 6.49 2.21
C LEU A 19 -5.49 7.30 3.37
N ASP A 20 -4.73 7.60 4.41
CA ASP A 20 -5.21 8.42 5.53
C ASP A 20 -5.39 9.90 5.14
N SER A 21 -4.52 10.41 4.26
CA SER A 21 -4.52 11.82 3.85
C SER A 21 -5.55 12.19 2.77
N SER A 22 -6.09 11.20 2.04
CA SER A 22 -7.00 11.41 0.90
C SER A 22 -8.45 11.04 1.22
N PRO A 23 -9.28 11.93 1.81
CA PRO A 23 -10.68 11.63 2.11
C PRO A 23 -11.51 11.36 0.84
N ALA A 24 -12.47 10.44 0.92
CA ALA A 24 -13.34 10.06 -0.20
C ALA A 24 -14.45 11.10 -0.43
N LEU A 25 -14.10 12.27 -0.95
CA LEU A 25 -15.04 13.38 -1.18
C LEU A 25 -15.75 13.29 -2.53
N SER A 26 -15.24 12.46 -3.44
CA SER A 26 -15.80 12.19 -4.76
C SER A 26 -15.64 10.72 -5.16
N GLU A 27 -16.36 10.29 -6.20
CA GLU A 27 -16.20 8.95 -6.79
C GLU A 27 -14.77 8.71 -7.30
N LYS A 28 -14.13 9.77 -7.83
CA LYS A 28 -12.72 9.72 -8.22
C LYS A 28 -11.82 9.43 -7.01
N ASP A 29 -12.07 10.09 -5.88
CA ASP A 29 -11.29 9.87 -4.66
C ASP A 29 -11.54 8.46 -4.09
N ALA A 30 -12.78 7.99 -4.15
CA ALA A 30 -13.12 6.61 -3.78
C ALA A 30 -12.37 5.59 -4.65
N GLY A 31 -12.32 5.79 -5.97
CA GLY A 31 -11.55 4.96 -6.89
C GLY A 31 -10.05 5.01 -6.63
N TYR A 32 -9.50 6.19 -6.34
CA TYR A 32 -8.09 6.35 -5.99
C TYR A 32 -7.73 5.59 -4.71
N ARG A 33 -8.56 5.72 -3.65
CA ARG A 33 -8.39 4.97 -2.40
C ARG A 33 -8.52 3.45 -2.60
N ALA A 34 -9.42 3.01 -3.48
CA ALA A 34 -9.56 1.59 -3.81
C ALA A 34 -8.28 1.05 -4.46
N GLY A 35 -7.67 1.80 -5.39
CA GLY A 35 -6.40 1.44 -5.99
C GLY A 35 -5.23 1.39 -4.99
N ILE A 36 -5.18 2.32 -4.03
CA ILE A 36 -4.20 2.26 -2.93
C ILE A 36 -4.40 1.00 -2.07
N SER A 37 -5.65 0.68 -1.77
CA SER A 37 -6.00 -0.51 -0.98
C SER A 37 -5.60 -1.81 -1.69
N GLU A 38 -5.80 -1.89 -3.01
CA GLU A 38 -5.36 -3.03 -3.82
C GLU A 38 -3.83 -3.15 -3.85
N ALA A 39 -3.12 -2.03 -4.03
CA ALA A 39 -1.66 -2.01 -4.00
C ALA A 39 -1.09 -2.50 -2.65
N LEU A 40 -1.74 -2.14 -1.53
CA LEU A 40 -1.38 -2.63 -0.19
C LEU A 40 -1.57 -4.16 -0.07
N VAL A 41 -2.67 -4.71 -0.59
CA VAL A 41 -2.89 -6.17 -0.61
C VAL A 41 -1.77 -6.87 -1.37
N CYS A 42 -1.46 -6.43 -2.59
CA CYS A 42 -0.36 -6.99 -3.39
C CYS A 42 0.99 -6.90 -2.66
N LEU A 43 1.25 -5.79 -1.98
CA LEU A 43 2.48 -5.63 -1.18
C LEU A 43 2.56 -6.67 -0.06
N MET A 44 1.45 -6.90 0.65
CA MET A 44 1.40 -7.89 1.72
C MET A 44 1.59 -9.32 1.20
N GLU A 45 1.06 -9.63 0.01
CA GLU A 45 1.29 -10.93 -0.65
C GLU A 45 2.76 -11.13 -1.00
N VAL A 46 3.41 -10.15 -1.62
CA VAL A 46 4.85 -10.19 -1.93
C VAL A 46 5.66 -10.36 -0.65
N ARG A 47 5.31 -9.60 0.41
CA ARG A 47 6.00 -9.69 1.70
C ARG A 47 5.88 -11.10 2.27
N ARG A 48 4.68 -11.68 2.24
CA ARG A 48 4.43 -13.05 2.69
C ARG A 48 5.27 -14.06 1.91
N SER A 49 5.35 -13.93 0.59
CA SER A 49 6.17 -14.81 -0.26
C SER A 49 7.67 -14.69 0.00
N LEU A 50 8.15 -13.55 0.48
CA LEU A 50 9.56 -13.35 0.84
C LEU A 50 9.92 -13.79 2.26
N THR A 51 8.93 -13.93 3.14
CA THR A 51 9.12 -14.38 4.53
C THR A 51 8.72 -15.84 4.77
N GLY A 52 8.04 -16.46 3.82
CA GLY A 52 7.55 -17.84 3.86
C GLY A 52 8.57 -18.86 3.36
#